data_AF-A0A9X4KUR8-F1
#
_entry.id   AF-A0A9X4KUR8-F1
#
_cell.length_a   1.000
_cell.length_b   1.000
_cell.length_c   1.000
_cell.angle_alpha   90.00
_cell.angle_beta   90.00
_cell.angle_gamma   90.00
#
_symmetry.space_group_name_H-M   'P 1'
#
loop_
_entity.id
_entity.type
_entity.pdbx_description
1 polymer ?
#
loop_
_entity_poly.entity_id
_entity_poly.type
_entity_poly.pdbx_seq_one_letter_code
_entity_poly.pdbx_strand_id
1 'polypeptide(L)' 'MWPPRSRELPRHALFFDGLSNSNKSRVVLSVEGAKTEETRLRRIDKAVQALSEGKAI' A
#
# COMPACT_ATOMS: atom_id res chain seq x y z
N MET A 1 7.76 25.16 -15.03
CA MET A 1 6.85 24.92 -13.89
C MET A 1 6.04 23.68 -14.23
N TRP A 2 6.15 22.60 -13.46
CA TRP A 2 5.27 21.44 -13.63
C TRP A 2 3.95 21.75 -12.92
N PRO A 3 2.77 21.60 -13.57
CA PRO A 3 1.52 21.95 -12.90
C PRO A 3 1.27 20.94 -11.77
N PRO A 4 0.73 21.36 -10.61
CA PRO A 4 0.23 20.42 -9.63
C PRO A 4 -0.99 19.76 -10.25
N ARG A 5 -0.83 18.59 -10.88
CA ARG A 5 -1.97 17.72 -11.11
C ARG A 5 -2.55 17.45 -9.74
N SER A 6 -3.76 17.93 -9.47
CA SER A 6 -4.58 17.51 -8.34
C SER A 6 -4.65 15.98 -8.41
N ARG A 7 -3.72 15.33 -7.71
CA ARG A 7 -3.59 13.88 -7.71
C ARG A 7 -4.63 13.41 -6.72
N GLU A 8 -5.82 13.15 -7.23
CA GLU A 8 -6.80 12.33 -6.51
C GLU A 8 -6.07 11.07 -6.03
N LEU A 9 -5.83 11.03 -4.72
CA LEU A 9 -5.13 9.91 -4.12
C LEU A 9 -6.10 8.73 -4.11
N PRO A 10 -5.67 7.56 -4.61
CA PRO A 10 -6.54 6.40 -4.59
C PRO A 10 -6.87 6.02 -3.12
N ARG A 11 -8.06 5.45 -2.89
CA ARG A 11 -8.57 5.17 -1.53
C ARG A 11 -7.59 4.39 -0.65
N HIS A 12 -6.88 3.40 -1.21
CA HIS A 12 -5.86 2.65 -0.48
C HIS A 12 -4.68 3.51 -0.03
N ALA A 13 -4.31 4.56 -0.78
CA ALA A 13 -3.22 5.47 -0.40
C ALA A 13 -3.66 6.35 0.77
N LEU A 14 -4.90 6.84 0.77
CA LEU A 14 -5.46 7.60 1.90
C LEU A 14 -5.57 6.73 3.16
N PHE A 15 -6.07 5.50 3.02
CA PHE A 15 -6.17 4.57 4.15
C PHE A 15 -4.80 4.19 4.70
N PHE A 16 -3.85 3.87 3.82
CA PHE A 16 -2.47 3.59 4.22
C PHE A 16 -1.83 4.78 4.93
N ASP A 17 -2.04 6.01 4.45
CA ASP A 17 -1.52 7.22 5.10
C ASP A 17 -2.07 7.41 6.52
N GLY A 18 -3.34 7.06 6.74
CA GLY A 18 -3.98 7.07 8.07
C GLY A 18 -3.51 5.97 9.04
N LEU A 19 -2.73 4.97 8.60
CA LEU A 19 -2.24 3.92 9.47
C LEU A 19 -1.12 4.41 10.42
N SER A 20 -1.11 3.89 11.64
CA SER A 20 0.03 4.02 12.55
C SER A 20 1.30 3.43 11.93
N ASN A 21 2.47 3.97 12.27
CA ASN A 21 3.77 3.52 11.72
C ASN A 21 3.97 2.01 11.82
N SER A 22 3.59 1.37 12.94
CA SER A 22 3.68 -0.09 13.11
C SER A 22 2.85 -0.87 12.07
N ASN A 23 1.66 -0.37 11.72
CA ASN A 23 0.80 -1.00 10.72
C ASN A 23 1.33 -0.76 9.30
N LYS A 24 1.85 0.45 9.01
CA LYS A 24 2.55 0.74 7.75
C LYS A 24 3.74 -0.22 7.56
N SER A 25 4.57 -0.39 8.60
CA SER A 25 5.72 -1.30 8.56
C SER A 25 5.30 -2.76 8.36
N ARG A 26 4.21 -3.24 8.96
CA ARG A 26 3.72 -4.62 8.73
C ARG A 26 3.41 -4.90 7.26
N VAL A 27 2.72 -3.96 6.61
CA VAL A 27 2.39 -4.05 5.17
C VAL A 27 3.67 -4.07 4.33
N VAL A 28 4.60 -3.15 4.60
CA VAL A 28 5.87 -3.04 3.87
C VAL A 28 6.71 -4.31 4.05
N LEU A 29 6.89 -4.80 5.28
CA LEU A 29 7.65 -6.00 5.58
C LEU A 29 7.06 -7.26 4.91
N SER A 30 5.73 -7.33 4.79
CA SER A 30 5.06 -8.42 4.06
C SER A 30 5.47 -8.41 2.58
N VAL A 31 5.54 -7.24 1.94
CA VAL A 31 5.97 -7.09 0.54
C VAL A 31 7.48 -7.34 0.39
N GLU A 32 8.31 -6.71 1.23
CA GLU A 32 9.77 -6.80 1.15
C GLU A 32 10.29 -8.20 1.48
N GLY A 33 9.60 -8.96 2.34
CA GLY A 33 9.93 -10.34 2.65
C GLY A 33 9.67 -11.34 1.50
N ALA A 34 9.25 -10.88 0.32
CA ALA A 34 9.07 -11.73 -0.85
C ALA A 34 10.40 -11.97 -1.59
N LYS A 35 10.78 -13.23 -1.76
CA LYS A 35 12.03 -13.63 -2.44
C LYS A 35 12.00 -13.45 -3.96
N THR A 36 10.82 -13.57 -4.57
CA THR A 36 10.63 -13.42 -6.01
C THR A 36 9.78 -12.22 -6.33
N GLU A 37 10.05 -11.58 -7.46
CA GLU A 37 9.27 -10.42 -7.94
C GLU A 37 7.80 -10.80 -8.14
N GLU A 38 7.52 -11.99 -8.69
CA GLU A 38 6.15 -12.47 -8.86
C GLU A 38 5.38 -12.54 -7.52
N THR A 39 6.04 -13.02 -6.47
CA THR A 39 5.43 -13.06 -5.13
C THR A 39 5.27 -11.66 -4.55
N ARG A 40 6.22 -10.76 -4.81
CA ARG A 40 6.16 -9.36 -4.38
C ARG A 40 4.95 -8.67 -4.99
N LEU A 41 4.76 -8.79 -6.30
CA LEU A 41 3.62 -8.25 -7.03
C LEU A 41 2.29 -8.78 -6.50
N ARG A 42 2.18 -10.09 -6.24
CA ARG A 42 0.98 -10.68 -5.63
C ARG A 42 0.69 -10.14 -4.22
N ARG A 43 1.73 -9.90 -3.41
CA ARG A 43 1.57 -9.33 -2.07
C ARG A 43 1.17 -7.85 -2.11
N ILE A 44 1.71 -7.09 -3.06
CA ILE A 44 1.31 -5.70 -3.32
C ILE A 44 -0.17 -5.66 -3.69
N ASP A 45 -0.60 -6.48 -4.64
CA ASP A 45 -2.00 -6.54 -5.08
C ASP A 45 -2.94 -6.86 -3.90
N LYS A 46 -2.59 -7.89 -3.12
CA LYS A 46 -3.37 -8.25 -1.92
C LYS A 46 -3.41 -7.13 -0.87
N ALA A 47 -2.29 -6.44 -0.65
CA ALA A 47 -2.23 -5.31 0.26
C ALA A 47 -3.10 -4.14 -0.25
N VAL A 48 -3.03 -3.80 -1.53
CA VAL A 48 -3.83 -2.74 -2.15
C VAL A 48 -5.33 -3.05 -2.10
N GLN A 49 -5.72 -4.30 -2.33
CA GLN A 49 -7.11 -4.75 -2.16
C GLN A 49 -7.57 -4.57 -0.71
N ALA A 50 -6.83 -5.10 0.26
CA ALA A 50 -7.18 -4.98 1.69
C ALA A 50 -7.27 -3.52 2.15
N LEU A 51 -6.31 -2.67 1.74
CA LEU A 51 -6.30 -1.24 2.07
C LEU A 51 -7.47 -0.50 1.41
N SER A 52 -7.90 -0.91 0.21
CA SER A 52 -9.09 -0.35 -0.44
C SER A 52 -10.39 -0.75 0.28
N GLU A 53 -10.41 -1.91 0.94
CA GLU A 53 -11.49 -2.36 1.82
C GLU A 53 -11.44 -1.74 3.23
N GLY A 54 -10.40 -0.97 3.56
CA GLY A 54 -10.20 -0.40 4.90
C GLY A 54 -9.71 -1.41 5.94
N LYS A 55 -8.99 -2.45 5.50
CA LYS A 55 -8.38 -3.47 6.36
C LYS A 55 -6.86 -3.39 6.26
N ALA A 56 -6.18 -3.49 7.40
CA ALA A 56 -4.73 -3.72 7.45
C ALA A 56 -4.45 -5.23 7.49
N ILE A 57 -3.46 -5.69 6.72
CA ILE A 57 -2.99 -7.08 6.67
C ILE A 57 -1.98 -7.42 7.75
#